data_AF-A0ABD2S4R2-F1
#
_entry.id   AF-A0ABD2S4R2-F1
#
_cell.length_a   1.000
_cell.length_b   1.000
_cell.length_c   1.000
_cell.angle_alpha   90.00
_cell.angle_beta   90.00
_cell.angle_gamma   90.00
#
_symmetry.space_group_name_H-M   'P 1'
#
loop_
_entity.id
_entity.type
_entity.pdbx_description
1 polymer ?
#
loop_
_entity_poly.entity_id
_entity_poly.type
_entity_poly.pdbx_seq_one_letter_code
_entity_poly.pdbx_strand_id
1 'polypeptide(L)'
;MSGFYEVCGEELFHVHPDPVILELNNLQNQLKEKDRELGAAVSEIKALKASEVLKDKALEELGNEFQRLEGKLKIGENVVEQKNIDIKRLVNEKKEALAAQYAAEATLRRVYTDQKEDDAPPLESIIAPLEAEIKMYKNEIAALQEDTKSLERHTRSKEAALLEAERILKSALERALIVEEIQNQNFELRRQIEIFQEENKILDKTNRQKILEVEKLSQTIIELDEAILAGGAAANTLHDYKRRISELQEEKRTLERELSRVKVSANRVATVVANEWKDENDKVMPVKQWLEERRLLQAEMQRLRDKLSISERTAKAEAQLKDKLKLRLKTLEERLKQAFNPNGSTKPQKTKHYLGNSLVKKSLWTSRNKIIGSTVGKENAEMEENSIVDINYKETIDAHKIKNRGGDQDENKTNRCSQSDNDDIVSGFLYDKLQKEVICLRKFCETKESAVSTKDEEIKMLTKKIETLSKAIEVETRKRKVKQQGS
;
A
#
# COMPACT_ATOMS: atom_id res chain seq x y z
N MET A 1 -7.30 -25.13 26.48
CA MET A 1 -7.47 -24.30 27.68
C MET A 1 -6.73 -22.98 27.48
N SER A 2 -7.02 -21.98 28.31
CA SER A 2 -6.43 -20.63 28.42
C SER A 2 -4.97 -20.49 27.95
N GLY A 3 -4.54 -19.44 27.25
CA GLY A 3 -5.24 -18.24 26.81
C GLY A 3 -5.35 -17.14 27.87
N PHE A 4 -4.53 -16.09 27.76
CA PHE A 4 -4.79 -14.74 28.29
C PHE A 4 -3.98 -13.70 27.49
N TYR A 5 -4.44 -12.46 27.51
CA TYR A 5 -3.79 -11.30 26.90
C TYR A 5 -3.07 -10.50 27.97
N GLU A 6 -1.95 -9.88 27.63
CA GLU A 6 -1.40 -8.77 28.41
C GLU A 6 -0.97 -7.65 27.45
N VAL A 7 -1.62 -6.49 27.57
CA VAL A 7 -1.33 -5.29 26.80
C VAL A 7 -0.68 -4.31 27.76
N CYS A 8 0.59 -3.99 27.52
CA CYS A 8 1.27 -2.86 28.15
C CYS A 8 1.71 -1.91 27.04
N GLY A 9 1.21 -0.68 27.06
CA GLY A 9 1.57 0.35 26.09
C GLY A 9 2.72 1.19 26.62
N GLU A 10 3.84 1.20 25.92
CA GLU A 10 4.91 2.19 26.11
C GLU A 10 4.75 3.30 25.07
N GLU A 11 4.78 4.55 25.52
CA GLU A 11 4.64 5.73 24.65
C GLU A 11 5.91 5.90 23.80
N LEU A 12 5.87 5.38 22.57
CA LEU A 12 7.02 5.42 21.66
C LEU A 12 7.23 6.83 21.08
N PHE A 13 7.92 7.68 21.86
CA PHE A 13 8.44 8.97 21.41
C PHE A 13 9.07 8.84 20.03
N HIS A 14 8.53 9.56 19.04
CA HIS A 14 9.13 9.69 17.72
C HIS A 14 10.39 10.57 17.79
N VAL A 15 11.44 10.02 18.38
CA VAL A 15 12.81 10.46 18.15
C VAL A 15 13.05 10.27 16.65
N HIS A 16 13.06 11.38 15.91
CA HIS A 16 13.38 11.37 14.49
C HIS A 16 14.74 10.70 14.33
N PRO A 17 14.84 9.54 13.64
CA PRO A 17 16.06 8.75 13.67
C PRO A 17 17.19 9.56 13.03
N ASP A 18 18.25 9.77 13.80
CA ASP A 18 19.44 10.51 13.39
C ASP A 18 19.90 9.99 12.01
N PRO A 19 20.11 10.87 11.01
CA PRO A 19 20.65 10.48 9.71
C PRO A 19 21.90 9.59 9.81
N VAL A 20 22.75 9.80 10.82
CA VAL A 20 23.94 8.97 11.10
C VAL A 20 23.54 7.55 11.54
N ILE A 21 22.47 7.39 12.32
CA ILE A 21 21.95 6.06 12.72
C ILE A 21 21.31 5.35 11.52
N LEU A 22 20.59 6.07 10.65
CA LEU A 22 20.04 5.51 9.41
C LEU A 22 21.15 5.07 8.45
N GLU A 23 22.20 5.87 8.29
CA GLU A 23 23.35 5.53 7.47
C GLU A 23 24.15 4.36 8.05
N LEU A 24 24.39 4.32 9.37
CA LEU A 24 24.98 3.17 10.05
C LEU A 24 24.16 1.89 9.86
N ASN A 25 22.82 1.97 9.95
CA ASN A 25 21.94 0.81 9.73
C ASN A 25 22.01 0.33 8.26
N ASN A 26 21.99 1.27 7.32
CA ASN A 26 22.19 1.00 5.88
C ASN A 26 23.55 0.33 5.63
N LEU A 27 24.65 0.87 6.15
CA LEU A 27 26.00 0.30 6.04
C LEU A 27 26.10 -1.07 6.72
N GLN A 28 25.47 -1.27 7.88
CA GLN A 28 25.45 -2.56 8.56
C GLN A 28 24.68 -3.63 7.76
N ASN A 29 23.57 -3.26 7.09
CA ASN A 29 22.84 -4.18 6.21
C ASN A 29 23.59 -4.41 4.89
N GLN A 30 24.30 -3.39 4.38
CA GLN A 30 25.20 -3.51 3.24
C GLN A 30 26.42 -4.41 3.52
N LEU A 31 26.87 -4.49 4.79
CA LEU A 31 27.90 -5.41 5.26
C LEU A 31 27.33 -6.84 5.36
N LYS A 32 26.20 -7.04 6.08
CA LYS A 32 25.53 -8.35 6.19
C LYS A 32 25.23 -9.00 4.82
N GLU A 33 24.84 -8.20 3.83
CA GLU A 33 24.61 -8.72 2.48
C GLU A 33 25.91 -9.07 1.76
N LYS A 34 27.01 -8.33 1.99
CA LYS A 34 28.35 -8.71 1.50
C LYS A 34 28.90 -9.94 2.19
N ASP A 35 28.62 -10.15 3.47
CA ASP A 35 28.94 -11.40 4.19
C ASP A 35 28.16 -12.58 3.62
N ARG A 36 26.89 -12.37 3.22
CA ARG A 36 26.05 -13.38 2.53
C ARG A 36 26.57 -13.69 1.12
N GLU A 37 26.90 -12.67 0.33
CA GLU A 37 27.53 -12.84 -0.99
C GLU A 37 28.86 -13.62 -0.87
N LEU A 38 29.71 -13.26 0.09
CA LEU A 38 30.97 -13.95 0.37
C LEU A 38 30.73 -15.41 0.80
N GLY A 39 29.75 -15.67 1.66
CA GLY A 39 29.36 -17.03 2.07
C GLY A 39 28.86 -17.89 0.90
N ALA A 40 28.15 -17.29 -0.06
CA ALA A 40 27.74 -17.96 -1.29
C ALA A 40 28.96 -18.29 -2.18
N ALA A 41 29.84 -17.30 -2.44
CA ALA A 41 31.04 -17.49 -3.24
C ALA A 41 32.01 -18.54 -2.63
N VAL A 42 32.18 -18.55 -1.31
CA VAL A 42 32.99 -19.58 -0.60
C VAL A 42 32.35 -20.97 -0.74
N SER A 43 31.03 -21.06 -0.73
CA SER A 43 30.29 -22.32 -0.94
C SER A 43 30.43 -22.82 -2.39
N GLU A 44 30.35 -21.92 -3.37
CA GLU A 44 30.59 -22.21 -4.79
C GLU A 44 32.03 -22.68 -5.03
N ILE A 45 33.04 -21.98 -4.50
CA ILE A 45 34.45 -22.39 -4.58
C ILE A 45 34.64 -23.79 -3.97
N LYS A 46 33.95 -24.13 -2.87
CA LYS A 46 33.99 -25.46 -2.27
C LYS A 46 33.35 -26.53 -3.16
N ALA A 47 32.24 -26.22 -3.83
CA ALA A 47 31.59 -27.12 -4.78
C ALA A 47 32.43 -27.34 -6.05
N LEU A 48 33.05 -26.27 -6.58
CA LEU A 48 33.96 -26.33 -7.73
C LEU A 48 35.19 -27.21 -7.41
N LYS A 49 35.82 -27.03 -6.25
CA LYS A 49 36.93 -27.90 -5.80
C LYS A 49 36.53 -29.36 -5.60
N ALA A 50 35.29 -29.63 -5.16
CA ALA A 50 34.77 -31.00 -5.10
C ALA A 50 34.56 -31.60 -6.51
N SER A 51 34.15 -30.79 -7.49
CA SER A 51 34.06 -31.20 -8.90
C SER A 51 35.44 -31.42 -9.54
N GLU A 52 36.43 -30.61 -9.16
CA GLU A 52 37.83 -30.72 -9.59
C GLU A 52 38.44 -32.07 -9.18
N VAL A 53 38.37 -32.42 -7.89
CA VAL A 53 38.84 -33.72 -7.37
C VAL A 53 38.17 -34.93 -8.04
N LEU A 54 36.89 -34.81 -8.41
CA LEU A 54 36.19 -35.87 -9.16
C LEU A 54 36.67 -35.99 -10.61
N LYS A 55 37.07 -34.89 -11.25
CA LYS A 55 37.68 -34.90 -12.60
C LYS A 55 39.08 -35.47 -12.56
N ASP A 56 39.90 -35.06 -11.59
CA ASP A 56 41.26 -35.58 -11.40
C ASP A 56 41.25 -37.10 -11.22
N LYS A 57 40.34 -37.63 -10.39
CA LYS A 57 40.15 -39.08 -10.23
C LYS A 57 39.72 -39.77 -11.52
N ALA A 58 38.83 -39.17 -12.31
CA ALA A 58 38.42 -39.73 -13.61
C ALA A 58 39.57 -39.70 -14.65
N LEU A 59 40.44 -38.70 -14.59
CA LEU A 59 41.66 -38.63 -15.42
C LEU A 59 42.70 -39.67 -14.98
N GLU A 60 42.85 -39.92 -13.68
CA GLU A 60 43.71 -40.98 -13.15
C GLU A 60 43.19 -42.38 -13.54
N GLU A 61 41.90 -42.65 -13.41
CA GLU A 61 41.27 -43.89 -13.86
C GLU A 61 41.45 -44.11 -15.37
N LEU A 62 41.26 -43.07 -16.19
CA LEU A 62 41.49 -43.12 -17.64
C LEU A 62 42.98 -43.30 -18.00
N GLY A 63 43.89 -42.69 -17.26
CA GLY A 63 45.35 -42.83 -17.45
C GLY A 63 45.84 -44.24 -17.14
N ASN A 64 45.32 -44.85 -16.08
CA ASN A 64 45.58 -46.26 -15.74
C ASN A 64 45.05 -47.21 -16.83
N GLU A 65 43.86 -46.95 -17.38
CA GLU A 65 43.33 -47.70 -18.52
C GLU A 65 44.17 -47.52 -19.80
N PHE A 66 44.65 -46.31 -20.08
CA PHE A 66 45.53 -46.05 -21.22
C PHE A 66 46.84 -46.87 -21.12
N GLN A 67 47.53 -46.83 -19.98
CA GLN A 67 48.74 -47.64 -19.74
C GLN A 67 48.47 -49.15 -19.87
N ARG A 68 47.29 -49.61 -19.41
CA ARG A 68 46.86 -51.00 -19.55
C ARG A 68 46.62 -51.41 -21.01
N LEU A 69 46.14 -50.50 -21.85
CA LEU A 69 45.97 -50.73 -23.29
C LEU A 69 47.30 -50.65 -24.05
N GLU A 70 48.17 -49.70 -23.72
CA GLU A 70 49.53 -49.58 -24.27
C GLU A 70 50.36 -50.84 -23.99
N GLY A 71 50.32 -51.35 -22.76
CA GLY A 71 50.98 -52.62 -22.41
C GLY A 71 50.46 -53.82 -23.21
N LYS A 72 49.13 -53.91 -23.43
CA LYS A 72 48.53 -54.95 -24.28
C LYS A 72 48.94 -54.82 -25.74
N LEU A 73 48.97 -53.59 -26.29
CA LEU A 73 49.41 -53.31 -27.65
C LEU A 73 50.86 -53.79 -27.85
N LYS A 74 51.76 -53.42 -26.94
CA LYS A 74 53.19 -53.76 -27.00
C LYS A 74 53.45 -55.27 -26.89
N ILE A 75 52.64 -56.00 -26.13
CA ILE A 75 52.66 -57.47 -26.12
C ILE A 75 52.19 -58.02 -27.48
N GLY A 76 51.14 -57.45 -28.06
CA GLY A 76 50.65 -57.81 -29.39
C GLY A 76 51.69 -57.59 -30.50
N GLU A 77 52.36 -56.44 -30.51
CA GLU A 77 53.45 -56.10 -31.43
C GLU A 77 54.58 -57.13 -31.36
N ASN A 78 55.07 -57.46 -30.16
CA ASN A 78 56.10 -58.48 -29.96
C ASN A 78 55.68 -59.87 -30.47
N VAL A 79 54.40 -60.25 -30.30
CA VAL A 79 53.86 -61.52 -30.82
C VAL A 79 53.74 -61.51 -32.35
N VAL A 80 53.43 -60.37 -32.97
CA VAL A 80 53.44 -60.22 -34.43
C VAL A 80 54.86 -60.31 -34.99
N GLU A 81 55.83 -59.64 -34.37
CA GLU A 81 57.23 -59.67 -34.80
C GLU A 81 57.83 -61.09 -34.69
N GLN A 82 57.57 -61.79 -33.57
CA GLN A 82 57.98 -63.18 -33.41
C GLN A 82 57.38 -64.10 -34.49
N LYS A 83 56.07 -63.98 -34.79
CA LYS A 83 55.44 -64.75 -35.88
C LYS A 83 56.05 -64.42 -37.24
N ASN A 84 56.47 -63.18 -37.47
CA ASN A 84 57.12 -62.74 -38.70
C ASN A 84 58.53 -63.37 -38.86
N ILE A 85 59.25 -63.59 -37.76
CA ILE A 85 60.50 -64.36 -37.73
C ILE A 85 60.22 -65.85 -38.03
N ASP A 86 59.20 -66.43 -37.38
CA ASP A 86 58.84 -67.84 -37.57
C ASP A 86 58.37 -68.16 -39.00
N ILE A 87 57.64 -67.25 -39.64
CA ILE A 87 57.27 -67.35 -41.06
C ILE A 87 58.52 -67.38 -41.97
N LYS A 88 59.51 -66.51 -41.73
CA LYS A 88 60.77 -66.49 -42.51
C LYS A 88 61.53 -67.81 -42.39
N ARG A 89 61.55 -68.39 -41.18
CA ARG A 89 62.16 -69.70 -40.87
C ARG A 89 61.44 -70.84 -41.60
N LEU A 90 60.11 -70.96 -41.45
CA LEU A 90 59.28 -71.96 -42.14
C LEU A 90 59.41 -71.87 -43.68
N VAL A 91 59.58 -70.65 -44.23
CA VAL A 91 59.81 -70.44 -45.68
C VAL A 91 61.18 -70.96 -46.13
N ASN A 92 62.20 -71.01 -45.25
CA ASN A 92 63.49 -71.62 -45.57
C ASN A 92 63.45 -73.13 -45.45
N GLU A 93 62.92 -73.65 -44.33
CA GLU A 93 62.68 -75.08 -44.09
C GLU A 93 61.87 -75.72 -45.24
N LYS A 94 60.86 -75.01 -45.78
CA LYS A 94 60.09 -75.45 -46.96
C LYS A 94 60.93 -75.57 -48.23
N LYS A 95 61.91 -74.68 -48.46
CA LYS A 95 62.80 -74.76 -49.65
C LYS A 95 63.74 -75.95 -49.54
N GLU A 96 64.28 -76.17 -48.35
CA GLU A 96 65.16 -77.31 -48.04
C GLU A 96 64.40 -78.64 -48.18
N ALA A 97 63.18 -78.72 -47.66
CA ALA A 97 62.29 -79.87 -47.82
C ALA A 97 61.93 -80.16 -49.30
N LEU A 98 61.67 -79.13 -50.11
CA LEU A 98 61.43 -79.28 -51.55
C LEU A 98 62.68 -79.78 -52.28
N ALA A 99 63.87 -79.28 -51.94
CA ALA A 99 65.13 -79.78 -52.50
C ALA A 99 65.38 -81.26 -52.13
N ALA A 100 65.11 -81.64 -50.88
CA ALA A 100 65.17 -83.03 -50.44
C ALA A 100 64.14 -83.93 -51.15
N GLN A 101 62.91 -83.43 -51.38
CA GLN A 101 61.88 -84.13 -52.15
C GLN A 101 62.35 -84.45 -53.57
N TYR A 102 62.89 -83.46 -54.30
CA TYR A 102 63.41 -83.69 -55.66
C TYR A 102 64.59 -84.69 -55.68
N ALA A 103 65.46 -84.68 -54.66
CA ALA A 103 66.54 -85.66 -54.54
C ALA A 103 66.02 -87.08 -54.24
N ALA A 104 65.00 -87.21 -53.39
CA ALA A 104 64.34 -88.49 -53.09
C ALA A 104 63.60 -89.05 -54.32
N GLU A 105 62.86 -88.21 -55.05
CA GLU A 105 62.16 -88.62 -56.28
C GLU A 105 63.14 -89.06 -57.37
N ALA A 106 64.25 -88.33 -57.56
CA ALA A 106 65.33 -88.73 -58.47
C ALA A 106 66.02 -90.04 -58.07
N THR A 107 65.96 -90.43 -56.78
CA THR A 107 66.46 -91.71 -56.29
C THR A 107 65.45 -92.84 -56.53
N LEU A 108 64.17 -92.63 -56.21
CA LEU A 108 63.10 -93.59 -56.50
C LEU A 108 62.98 -93.90 -58.00
N ARG A 109 63.10 -92.87 -58.87
CA ARG A 109 63.10 -93.05 -60.33
C ARG A 109 64.22 -93.94 -60.86
N ARG A 110 65.31 -94.14 -60.10
CA ARG A 110 66.39 -95.09 -60.43
C ARG A 110 66.06 -96.50 -59.93
N VAL A 111 65.61 -96.63 -58.68
CA VAL A 111 65.19 -97.93 -58.11
C VAL A 111 64.06 -98.57 -58.91
N TYR A 112 63.09 -97.78 -59.40
CA TYR A 112 62.00 -98.27 -60.25
C TYR A 112 62.42 -98.67 -61.68
N THR A 113 63.61 -98.29 -62.17
CA THR A 113 64.17 -98.86 -63.41
C THR A 113 64.88 -100.19 -63.17
N ASP A 114 65.31 -100.47 -61.95
CA ASP A 114 66.07 -101.68 -61.58
C ASP A 114 65.17 -102.87 -61.16
N GLN A 115 63.84 -102.69 -61.13
CA GLN A 115 62.86 -103.71 -60.75
C GLN A 115 61.76 -103.89 -61.81
N LYS A 116 61.96 -104.92 -62.64
CA LYS A 116 60.95 -105.62 -63.45
C LYS A 116 61.18 -107.13 -63.31
N GLU A 117 60.20 -107.93 -63.79
CA GLU A 117 60.02 -109.35 -63.51
C GLU A 117 59.65 -109.62 -62.02
N ASP A 118 58.78 -110.58 -61.65
CA ASP A 118 57.52 -111.05 -62.26
C ASP A 118 56.66 -111.68 -61.12
N ASP A 119 55.71 -112.57 -61.42
CA ASP A 119 54.98 -113.46 -60.49
C ASP A 119 54.05 -112.76 -59.46
N ALA A 120 53.06 -112.03 -59.98
CA ALA A 120 51.85 -111.69 -59.21
C ALA A 120 50.73 -112.74 -59.44
N PRO A 121 50.05 -113.26 -58.39
CA PRO A 121 48.88 -114.14 -58.56
C PRO A 121 47.73 -113.42 -59.29
N PRO A 122 46.76 -114.14 -59.89
CA PRO A 122 45.72 -113.56 -60.75
C PRO A 122 44.95 -112.43 -60.05
N LEU A 123 45.30 -111.20 -60.45
CA LEU A 123 45.00 -109.96 -59.73
C LEU A 123 43.51 -109.77 -59.45
N GLU A 124 42.65 -110.20 -60.37
CA GLU A 124 41.18 -110.12 -60.29
C GLU A 124 40.60 -110.57 -58.94
N SER A 125 41.15 -111.65 -58.36
CA SER A 125 40.66 -112.24 -57.10
C SER A 125 40.98 -111.38 -55.87
N ILE A 126 41.97 -110.49 -55.98
CA ILE A 126 42.37 -109.52 -54.94
C ILE A 126 41.75 -108.15 -55.25
N ILE A 127 41.59 -107.81 -56.53
CA ILE A 127 40.98 -106.56 -57.02
C ILE A 127 39.48 -106.51 -56.70
N ALA A 128 38.70 -107.55 -56.99
CA ALA A 128 37.23 -107.48 -56.90
C ALA A 128 36.67 -107.11 -55.50
N PRO A 129 37.23 -107.62 -54.37
CA PRO A 129 36.85 -107.13 -53.03
C PRO A 129 37.21 -105.65 -52.82
N LEU A 130 38.40 -105.22 -53.24
CA LEU A 130 38.86 -103.84 -53.12
C LEU A 130 38.03 -102.89 -53.99
N GLU A 131 37.56 -103.33 -55.17
CA GLU A 131 36.62 -102.56 -56.00
C GLU A 131 35.25 -102.40 -55.33
N ALA A 132 34.78 -103.44 -54.63
CA ALA A 132 33.55 -103.37 -53.85
C ALA A 132 33.68 -102.40 -52.66
N GLU A 133 34.81 -102.41 -51.95
CA GLU A 133 35.12 -101.44 -50.90
C GLU A 133 35.26 -100.01 -51.46
N ILE A 134 35.98 -99.81 -52.57
CA ILE A 134 36.07 -98.52 -53.27
C ILE A 134 34.68 -98.02 -53.69
N LYS A 135 33.76 -98.92 -54.09
CA LYS A 135 32.37 -98.58 -54.43
C LYS A 135 31.54 -98.24 -53.19
N MET A 136 31.74 -98.92 -52.06
CA MET A 136 31.17 -98.57 -50.76
C MET A 136 31.61 -97.17 -50.33
N TYR A 137 32.92 -96.90 -50.28
CA TYR A 137 33.46 -95.60 -49.90
C TYR A 137 33.02 -94.48 -50.86
N LYS A 138 32.88 -94.74 -52.17
CA LYS A 138 32.29 -93.76 -53.10
C LYS A 138 30.84 -93.41 -52.77
N ASN A 139 30.03 -94.39 -52.35
CA ASN A 139 28.65 -94.15 -51.93
C ASN A 139 28.59 -93.41 -50.58
N GLU A 140 29.47 -93.75 -49.64
CA GLU A 140 29.59 -93.06 -48.33
C GLU A 140 30.02 -91.61 -48.50
N ILE A 141 31.03 -91.34 -49.34
CA ILE A 141 31.45 -89.98 -49.72
C ILE A 141 30.29 -89.20 -50.36
N ALA A 142 29.49 -89.84 -51.22
CA ALA A 142 28.33 -89.18 -51.82
C ALA A 142 27.22 -88.84 -50.80
N ALA A 143 26.99 -89.70 -49.80
CA ALA A 143 26.08 -89.43 -48.69
C ALA A 143 26.59 -88.26 -47.82
N LEU A 144 27.85 -88.32 -47.37
CA LEU A 144 28.50 -87.26 -46.59
C LEU A 144 28.52 -85.91 -47.33
N GLN A 145 28.62 -85.92 -48.66
CA GLN A 145 28.51 -84.70 -49.47
C GLN A 145 27.10 -84.10 -49.44
N GLU A 146 26.03 -84.90 -49.47
CA GLU A 146 24.66 -84.37 -49.36
C GLU A 146 24.32 -83.96 -47.93
N ASP A 147 24.81 -84.68 -46.92
CA ASP A 147 24.72 -84.26 -45.51
C ASP A 147 25.42 -82.91 -45.29
N THR A 148 26.61 -82.72 -45.87
CA THR A 148 27.32 -81.42 -45.84
C THR A 148 26.49 -80.31 -46.50
N LYS A 149 25.87 -80.57 -47.67
CA LYS A 149 24.95 -79.62 -48.31
C LYS A 149 23.70 -79.35 -47.46
N SER A 150 23.18 -80.35 -46.74
CA SER A 150 22.05 -80.18 -45.82
C SER A 150 22.43 -79.28 -44.64
N LEU A 151 23.64 -79.45 -44.10
CA LEU A 151 24.21 -78.63 -43.03
C LEU A 151 24.38 -77.19 -43.50
N GLU A 152 24.94 -76.95 -44.70
CA GLU A 152 25.04 -75.62 -45.30
C GLU A 152 23.68 -74.92 -45.44
N ARG A 153 22.66 -75.61 -45.98
CA ARG A 153 21.30 -75.06 -46.14
C ARG A 153 20.72 -74.64 -44.78
N HIS A 154 20.89 -75.49 -43.76
CA HIS A 154 20.41 -75.26 -42.40
C HIS A 154 21.18 -74.14 -41.69
N THR A 155 22.51 -74.04 -41.88
CA THR A 155 23.32 -72.93 -41.37
C THR A 155 22.90 -71.60 -41.99
N ARG A 156 22.77 -71.52 -43.32
CA ARG A 156 22.26 -70.31 -44.01
C ARG A 156 20.85 -69.92 -43.55
N SER A 157 19.99 -70.90 -43.27
CA SER A 157 18.66 -70.66 -42.71
C SER A 157 18.72 -70.09 -41.28
N LYS A 158 19.68 -70.52 -40.45
CA LYS A 158 19.90 -69.96 -39.11
C LYS A 158 20.52 -68.56 -39.15
N GLU A 159 21.46 -68.32 -40.05
CA GLU A 159 22.05 -66.99 -40.29
C GLU A 159 20.96 -65.98 -40.71
N ALA A 160 20.09 -66.34 -41.65
CA ALA A 160 18.95 -65.51 -42.05
C ALA A 160 17.98 -65.23 -40.89
N ALA A 161 17.68 -66.23 -40.06
CA ALA A 161 16.81 -66.06 -38.89
C ALA A 161 17.45 -65.17 -37.81
N LEU A 162 18.77 -65.26 -37.60
CA LEU A 162 19.52 -64.39 -36.69
C LEU A 162 19.54 -62.94 -37.18
N LEU A 163 19.73 -62.71 -38.49
CA LEU A 163 19.72 -61.36 -39.07
C LEU A 163 18.35 -60.67 -38.94
N GLU A 164 17.24 -61.39 -39.13
CA GLU A 164 15.91 -60.81 -38.91
C GLU A 164 15.63 -60.59 -37.41
N ALA A 165 16.07 -61.48 -36.53
CA ALA A 165 15.99 -61.26 -35.08
C ALA A 165 16.80 -60.03 -34.63
N GLU A 166 17.99 -59.80 -35.20
CA GLU A 166 18.81 -58.61 -34.97
C GLU A 166 18.10 -57.33 -35.48
N ARG A 167 17.46 -57.40 -36.65
CA ARG A 167 16.66 -56.28 -37.22
C ARG A 167 15.47 -55.93 -36.34
N ILE A 168 14.77 -56.94 -35.80
CA ILE A 168 13.66 -56.77 -34.86
C ILE A 168 14.17 -56.16 -33.54
N LEU A 169 15.31 -56.62 -33.02
CA LEU A 169 15.91 -56.12 -31.78
C LEU A 169 16.36 -54.66 -31.91
N LYS A 170 17.01 -54.29 -33.01
CA LYS A 170 17.37 -52.89 -33.33
C LYS A 170 16.13 -51.99 -33.36
N SER A 171 15.09 -52.41 -34.07
CA SER A 171 13.81 -51.68 -34.15
C SER A 171 13.08 -51.60 -32.79
N ALA A 172 13.27 -52.57 -31.90
CA ALA A 172 12.74 -52.53 -30.53
C ALA A 172 13.53 -51.56 -29.64
N LEU A 173 14.85 -51.50 -29.77
CA LEU A 173 15.72 -50.58 -29.05
C LEU A 173 15.48 -49.12 -29.48
N GLU A 174 15.32 -48.85 -30.78
CA GLU A 174 14.91 -47.54 -31.29
C GLU A 174 13.58 -47.06 -30.67
N ARG A 175 12.57 -47.95 -30.60
CA ARG A 175 11.30 -47.65 -29.94
C ARG A 175 11.45 -47.41 -28.44
N ALA A 176 12.33 -48.13 -27.75
CA ALA A 176 12.56 -47.95 -26.32
C ALA A 176 13.16 -46.57 -26.02
N LEU A 177 14.17 -46.14 -26.79
CA LEU A 177 14.79 -44.82 -26.65
C LEU A 177 13.78 -43.68 -26.91
N ILE A 178 12.89 -43.83 -27.90
CA ILE A 178 11.81 -42.85 -28.15
C ILE A 178 10.82 -42.79 -26.99
N VAL A 179 10.51 -43.91 -26.35
CA VAL A 179 9.63 -43.95 -25.16
C VAL A 179 10.30 -43.29 -23.96
N GLU A 180 11.60 -43.50 -23.74
CA GLU A 180 12.37 -42.86 -22.68
C GLU A 180 12.42 -41.33 -22.85
N GLU A 181 12.70 -40.84 -24.06
CA GLU A 181 12.67 -39.41 -24.37
C GLU A 181 11.28 -38.79 -24.14
N ILE A 182 10.21 -39.46 -24.59
CA ILE A 182 8.83 -39.02 -24.33
C ILE A 182 8.49 -39.04 -22.83
N GLN A 183 9.03 -39.98 -22.06
CA GLN A 183 8.86 -40.02 -20.59
C GLN A 183 9.58 -38.84 -19.91
N ASN A 184 10.80 -38.52 -20.34
CA ASN A 184 11.55 -37.37 -19.84
C ASN A 184 10.82 -36.05 -20.14
N GLN A 185 10.32 -35.87 -21.37
CA GLN A 185 9.49 -34.72 -21.74
C GLN A 185 8.19 -34.65 -20.92
N ASN A 186 7.53 -35.79 -20.66
CA ASN A 186 6.34 -35.84 -19.80
C ASN A 186 6.64 -35.48 -18.34
N PHE A 187 7.83 -35.82 -17.82
CA PHE A 187 8.24 -35.46 -16.47
C PHE A 187 8.46 -33.95 -16.33
N GLU A 188 9.21 -33.34 -17.26
CA GLU A 188 9.45 -31.89 -17.25
C GLU A 188 8.16 -31.08 -17.50
N LEU A 189 7.25 -31.54 -18.37
CA LEU A 189 5.92 -30.92 -18.52
C LEU A 189 5.09 -30.99 -17.24
N ARG A 190 5.13 -32.10 -16.48
CA ARG A 190 4.44 -32.20 -15.18
C ARG A 190 5.01 -31.23 -14.16
N ARG A 191 6.34 -31.10 -14.11
CA ARG A 191 7.04 -30.15 -13.26
C ARG A 191 6.70 -28.69 -13.62
N GLN A 192 6.60 -28.36 -14.90
CA GLN A 192 6.14 -27.03 -15.34
C GLN A 192 4.69 -26.76 -14.94
N ILE A 193 3.80 -27.74 -15.04
CA ILE A 193 2.41 -27.64 -14.56
C ILE A 193 2.37 -27.39 -13.04
N GLU A 194 3.21 -28.07 -12.25
CA GLU A 194 3.33 -27.87 -10.79
C GLU A 194 3.84 -26.46 -10.45
N ILE A 195 4.85 -25.96 -11.17
CA ILE A 195 5.36 -24.58 -11.04
C ILE A 195 4.24 -23.57 -11.32
N PHE A 196 3.55 -23.70 -12.46
CA PHE A 196 2.43 -22.81 -12.81
C PHE A 196 1.28 -22.88 -11.78
N GLN A 197 1.06 -24.02 -11.11
CA GLN A 197 0.06 -24.13 -10.05
C GLN A 197 0.46 -23.35 -8.78
N GLU A 198 1.71 -23.42 -8.32
CA GLU A 198 2.14 -22.61 -7.17
C GLU A 198 2.28 -21.12 -7.53
N GLU A 199 2.72 -20.78 -8.74
CA GLU A 199 2.73 -19.39 -9.23
C GLU A 199 1.33 -18.77 -9.22
N ASN A 200 0.33 -19.47 -9.79
CA ASN A 200 -1.06 -19.03 -9.71
C ASN A 200 -1.51 -18.89 -8.25
N LYS A 201 -1.20 -19.85 -7.38
CA LYS A 201 -1.53 -19.81 -5.93
C LYS A 201 -0.80 -18.68 -5.16
N ILE A 202 0.32 -18.16 -5.65
CA ILE A 202 0.99 -16.96 -5.12
C ILE A 202 0.32 -15.68 -5.63
N LEU A 203 0.02 -15.62 -6.94
CA LEU A 203 -0.74 -14.51 -7.54
C LEU A 203 -2.11 -14.35 -6.87
N ASP A 204 -2.80 -15.46 -6.59
CA ASP A 204 -4.12 -15.50 -5.99
C ASP A 204 -4.12 -15.02 -4.51
N LYS A 205 -3.02 -15.24 -3.77
CA LYS A 205 -2.80 -14.64 -2.44
C LYS A 205 -2.57 -13.12 -2.55
N THR A 206 -1.70 -12.72 -3.48
CA THR A 206 -1.35 -11.30 -3.72
C THR A 206 -2.56 -10.50 -4.18
N ASN A 207 -3.43 -11.09 -5.01
CA ASN A 207 -4.66 -10.46 -5.48
C ASN A 207 -5.66 -10.26 -4.34
N ARG A 208 -5.87 -11.26 -3.48
CA ARG A 208 -6.71 -11.12 -2.27
C ARG A 208 -6.19 -10.02 -1.34
N GLN A 209 -4.87 -9.91 -1.15
CA GLN A 209 -4.30 -8.82 -0.35
C GLN A 209 -4.58 -7.44 -0.99
N LYS A 210 -4.39 -7.29 -2.30
CA LYS A 210 -4.69 -6.03 -3.01
C LYS A 210 -6.17 -5.65 -2.94
N ILE A 211 -7.07 -6.63 -2.96
CA ILE A 211 -8.51 -6.39 -2.77
C ILE A 211 -8.77 -5.83 -1.37
N LEU A 212 -8.20 -6.44 -0.31
CA LEU A 212 -8.29 -5.94 1.07
C LEU A 212 -7.67 -4.53 1.25
N GLU A 213 -6.65 -4.18 0.47
CA GLU A 213 -6.06 -2.83 0.46
C GLU A 213 -6.99 -1.82 -0.24
N VAL A 214 -7.61 -2.19 -1.38
CA VAL A 214 -8.60 -1.37 -2.08
C VAL A 214 -9.88 -1.19 -1.27
N GLU A 215 -10.34 -2.21 -0.54
CA GLU A 215 -11.49 -2.12 0.37
C GLU A 215 -11.24 -1.12 1.51
N LYS A 216 -10.04 -1.12 2.11
CA LYS A 216 -9.65 -0.12 3.13
C LYS A 216 -9.60 1.30 2.57
N LEU A 217 -9.05 1.48 1.35
CA LEU A 217 -9.03 2.77 0.68
C LEU A 217 -10.44 3.25 0.31
N SER A 218 -11.35 2.33 -0.04
CA SER A 218 -12.75 2.64 -0.31
C SER A 218 -13.48 3.09 0.96
N GLN A 219 -13.19 2.44 2.10
CA GLN A 219 -13.73 2.81 3.41
C GLN A 219 -13.24 4.20 3.86
N THR A 220 -11.95 4.52 3.72
CA THR A 220 -11.45 5.87 4.07
C THR A 220 -11.92 6.96 3.11
N ILE A 221 -12.26 6.65 1.84
CA ILE A 221 -12.95 7.60 0.96
C ILE A 221 -14.35 7.93 1.51
N ILE A 222 -15.12 6.93 1.96
CA ILE A 222 -16.46 7.14 2.55
C ILE A 222 -16.36 8.02 3.81
N GLU A 223 -15.40 7.74 4.69
CA GLU A 223 -15.16 8.54 5.91
C GLU A 223 -14.77 10.00 5.59
N LEU A 224 -14.02 10.24 4.52
CA LEU A 224 -13.69 11.58 4.04
C LEU A 224 -14.89 12.29 3.41
N ASP A 225 -15.73 11.60 2.63
CA ASP A 225 -16.96 12.16 2.07
C ASP A 225 -17.95 12.55 3.18
N GLU A 226 -18.10 11.72 4.22
CA GLU A 226 -18.91 12.06 5.41
C GLU A 226 -18.34 13.29 6.15
N ALA A 227 -17.01 13.38 6.32
CA ALA A 227 -16.36 14.54 6.92
C ALA A 227 -16.52 15.81 6.07
N ILE A 228 -16.49 15.72 4.74
CA ILE A 228 -16.74 16.83 3.81
C ILE A 228 -18.20 17.30 3.91
N LEU A 229 -19.16 16.38 3.98
CA LEU A 229 -20.58 16.70 4.17
C LEU A 229 -20.83 17.40 5.52
N ALA A 230 -20.22 16.90 6.60
CA ALA A 230 -20.27 17.54 7.92
C ALA A 230 -19.62 18.93 7.93
N GLY A 231 -18.47 19.09 7.25
CA GLY A 231 -17.80 20.37 7.05
C GLY A 231 -18.65 21.37 6.26
N GLY A 232 -19.35 20.92 5.21
CA GLY A 232 -20.30 21.72 4.45
C GLY A 232 -21.50 22.19 5.29
N ALA A 233 -22.03 21.32 6.16
CA ALA A 233 -23.08 21.69 7.11
C ALA A 233 -22.59 22.77 8.11
N ALA A 234 -21.38 22.62 8.65
CA ALA A 234 -20.77 23.63 9.53
C ALA A 234 -20.52 24.96 8.80
N ALA A 235 -20.02 24.92 7.57
CA ALA A 235 -19.81 26.13 6.75
C ALA A 235 -21.13 26.88 6.51
N ASN A 236 -22.23 26.17 6.25
CA ASN A 236 -23.55 26.79 6.08
C ASN A 236 -24.01 27.53 7.36
N THR A 237 -23.83 26.94 8.56
CA THR A 237 -24.21 27.66 9.80
C THR A 237 -23.34 28.90 10.03
N LEU A 238 -22.04 28.85 9.71
CA LEU A 238 -21.16 30.02 9.74
C LEU A 238 -21.61 31.12 8.75
N HIS A 239 -22.08 30.75 7.55
CA HIS A 239 -22.66 31.69 6.59
C HIS A 239 -23.96 32.32 7.09
N ASP A 240 -24.84 31.57 7.74
CA ASP A 240 -26.08 32.10 8.34
C ASP A 240 -25.79 33.00 9.56
N TYR A 241 -24.86 32.64 10.44
CA TYR A 241 -24.40 33.52 11.51
C TYR A 241 -23.79 34.82 10.96
N LYS A 242 -22.96 34.73 9.91
CA LYS A 242 -22.38 35.90 9.23
C LYS A 242 -23.46 36.80 8.61
N ARG A 243 -24.54 36.21 8.05
CA ARG A 243 -25.71 36.95 7.56
C ARG A 243 -26.41 37.67 8.73
N ARG A 244 -26.71 36.97 9.82
CA ARG A 244 -27.42 37.55 10.97
C ARG A 244 -26.59 38.64 11.67
N ILE A 245 -25.26 38.50 11.75
CA ILE A 245 -24.36 39.56 12.22
C ILE A 245 -24.43 40.80 11.31
N SER A 246 -24.50 40.61 9.99
CA SER A 246 -24.60 41.71 9.02
C SER A 246 -25.95 42.45 9.13
N GLU A 247 -27.05 41.72 9.33
CA GLU A 247 -28.38 42.27 9.62
C GLU A 247 -28.36 43.09 10.92
N LEU A 248 -27.88 42.50 12.02
CA LEU A 248 -27.74 43.17 13.32
C LEU A 248 -26.83 44.41 13.25
N GLN A 249 -25.83 44.42 12.36
CA GLN A 249 -24.96 45.58 12.16
C GLN A 249 -25.68 46.74 11.45
N GLU A 250 -26.58 46.49 10.51
CA GLU A 250 -27.40 47.57 9.93
C GLU A 250 -28.56 47.98 10.86
N GLU A 251 -29.18 47.04 11.57
CA GLU A 251 -30.10 47.35 12.69
C GLU A 251 -29.41 48.31 13.68
N LYS A 252 -28.19 48.00 14.14
CA LYS A 252 -27.37 48.89 14.99
C LYS A 252 -27.17 50.27 14.34
N ARG A 253 -26.72 50.34 13.08
CA ARG A 253 -26.51 51.63 12.39
C ARG A 253 -27.80 52.44 12.26
N THR A 254 -28.97 51.82 12.07
CA THR A 254 -30.25 52.55 12.07
C THR A 254 -30.58 53.10 13.45
N LEU A 255 -30.43 52.31 14.51
CA LEU A 255 -30.65 52.76 15.90
C LEU A 255 -29.66 53.85 16.33
N GLU A 256 -28.40 53.85 15.87
CA GLU A 256 -27.43 54.91 16.12
C GLU A 256 -27.81 56.23 15.44
N ARG A 257 -28.31 56.17 14.20
CA ARG A 257 -28.87 57.34 13.48
C ARG A 257 -30.12 57.88 14.19
N GLU A 258 -31.00 57.01 14.68
CA GLU A 258 -32.21 57.40 15.42
C GLU A 258 -31.88 57.98 16.80
N LEU A 259 -31.02 57.33 17.58
CA LEU A 259 -30.51 57.85 18.86
C LEU A 259 -29.88 59.24 18.69
N SER A 260 -29.15 59.47 17.60
CA SER A 260 -28.58 60.78 17.27
C SER A 260 -29.67 61.82 17.00
N ARG A 261 -30.73 61.48 16.25
CA ARG A 261 -31.91 62.35 16.03
C ARG A 261 -32.64 62.66 17.35
N VAL A 262 -32.84 61.65 18.20
CA VAL A 262 -33.49 61.80 19.51
C VAL A 262 -32.65 62.68 20.44
N LYS A 263 -31.32 62.50 20.50
CA LYS A 263 -30.40 63.37 21.25
C LYS A 263 -30.50 64.83 20.79
N VAL A 264 -30.52 65.09 19.48
CA VAL A 264 -30.71 66.46 18.94
C VAL A 264 -32.09 67.02 19.32
N SER A 265 -33.15 66.22 19.24
CA SER A 265 -34.50 66.65 19.62
C SER A 265 -34.62 66.93 21.13
N ALA A 266 -34.02 66.09 21.98
CA ALA A 266 -33.98 66.27 23.42
C ALA A 266 -33.19 67.53 23.81
N ASN A 267 -32.04 67.77 23.17
CA ASN A 267 -31.25 68.99 23.38
C ASN A 267 -32.03 70.26 22.96
N ARG A 268 -32.79 70.21 21.86
CA ARG A 268 -33.70 71.30 21.46
C ARG A 268 -34.78 71.56 22.51
N VAL A 269 -35.46 70.53 23.01
CA VAL A 269 -36.48 70.66 24.07
C VAL A 269 -35.85 71.19 25.36
N ALA A 270 -34.69 70.67 25.77
CA ALA A 270 -33.97 71.16 26.95
C ALA A 270 -33.56 72.63 26.82
N THR A 271 -33.21 73.10 25.61
CA THR A 271 -32.90 74.51 25.34
C THR A 271 -34.15 75.39 25.38
N VAL A 272 -35.28 74.93 24.83
CA VAL A 272 -36.57 75.65 24.92
C VAL A 272 -36.98 75.79 26.39
N VAL A 273 -37.02 74.68 27.14
CA VAL A 273 -37.34 74.71 28.58
C VAL A 273 -36.35 75.60 29.34
N ALA A 274 -35.04 75.49 29.10
CA ALA A 274 -34.06 76.35 29.77
C ALA A 274 -34.28 77.86 29.52
N ASN A 275 -34.84 78.24 28.36
CA ASN A 275 -35.23 79.62 28.08
C ASN A 275 -36.53 80.02 28.81
N GLU A 276 -37.48 79.11 29.03
CA GLU A 276 -38.70 79.36 29.83
C GLU A 276 -38.39 79.64 31.32
N TRP A 277 -37.25 79.15 31.83
CA TRP A 277 -36.79 79.36 33.21
C TRP A 277 -35.88 80.61 33.39
N LYS A 278 -35.82 81.50 32.40
CA LYS A 278 -35.10 82.77 32.49
C LYS A 278 -35.97 83.89 33.08
N ASP A 279 -35.31 84.83 33.75
CA ASP A 279 -35.89 86.10 34.19
C ASP A 279 -35.97 87.16 33.07
N GLU A 280 -36.53 88.33 33.38
CA GLU A 280 -36.61 89.48 32.46
C GLU A 280 -35.24 90.02 32.00
N ASN A 281 -34.14 89.56 32.60
CA ASN A 281 -32.75 89.89 32.23
C ASN A 281 -32.05 88.73 31.49
N ASP A 282 -32.83 87.77 30.95
CA ASP A 282 -32.38 86.58 30.22
C ASP A 282 -31.54 85.58 31.05
N LYS A 283 -31.62 85.64 32.39
CA LYS A 283 -30.84 84.80 33.32
C LYS A 283 -31.69 83.71 33.95
N VAL A 284 -31.21 82.46 33.89
CA VAL A 284 -31.83 81.34 34.61
C VAL A 284 -31.61 81.49 36.11
N MET A 285 -32.68 81.34 36.91
CA MET A 285 -32.59 81.44 38.37
C MET A 285 -31.60 80.41 38.95
N PRO A 286 -30.56 80.85 39.71
CA PRO A 286 -29.61 79.95 40.35
C PRO A 286 -30.29 78.90 41.25
N VAL A 287 -29.92 77.63 41.09
CA VAL A 287 -30.51 76.48 41.82
C VAL A 287 -30.52 76.69 43.35
N LYS A 288 -29.50 77.34 43.90
CA LYS A 288 -29.42 77.68 45.34
C LYS A 288 -30.49 78.68 45.78
N GLN A 289 -30.81 79.68 44.95
CA GLN A 289 -31.90 80.64 45.21
C GLN A 289 -33.26 79.96 45.06
N TRP A 290 -33.47 79.21 43.97
CA TRP A 290 -34.71 78.44 43.76
C TRP A 290 -35.01 77.47 44.91
N LEU A 291 -34.00 76.76 45.43
CA LEU A 291 -34.19 75.86 46.57
C LEU A 291 -34.56 76.60 47.87
N GLU A 292 -34.00 77.78 48.12
CA GLU A 292 -34.34 78.57 49.32
C GLU A 292 -35.71 79.27 49.17
N GLU A 293 -36.05 79.80 48.00
CA GLU A 293 -37.40 80.31 47.70
C GLU A 293 -38.46 79.21 47.82
N ARG A 294 -38.20 78.02 47.25
CA ARG A 294 -39.09 76.85 47.39
C ARG A 294 -39.24 76.44 48.86
N ARG A 295 -38.18 76.52 49.66
CA ARG A 295 -38.19 76.26 51.11
C ARG A 295 -38.99 77.31 51.87
N LEU A 296 -38.84 78.60 51.55
CA LEU A 296 -39.61 79.70 52.13
C LEU A 296 -41.10 79.56 51.78
N LEU A 297 -41.45 79.32 50.52
CA LEU A 297 -42.82 79.04 50.08
C LEU A 297 -43.41 77.81 50.77
N GLN A 298 -42.63 76.73 50.95
CA GLN A 298 -43.08 75.53 51.65
C GLN A 298 -43.29 75.78 53.16
N ALA A 299 -42.44 76.58 53.80
CA ALA A 299 -42.59 76.99 55.20
C ALA A 299 -43.80 77.91 55.39
N GLU A 300 -44.01 78.88 54.48
CA GLU A 300 -45.16 79.77 54.47
C GLU A 300 -46.47 78.99 54.24
N MET A 301 -46.48 78.03 53.31
CA MET A 301 -47.60 77.13 53.09
C MET A 301 -47.93 76.30 54.34
N GLN A 302 -46.92 75.87 55.10
CA GLN A 302 -47.14 75.17 56.38
C GLN A 302 -47.66 76.13 57.46
N ARG A 303 -47.10 77.34 57.57
CA ARG A 303 -47.58 78.41 58.47
C ARG A 303 -49.06 78.74 58.23
N LEU A 304 -49.47 78.76 56.96
CA LEU A 304 -50.87 78.95 56.55
C LEU A 304 -51.75 77.75 56.93
N ARG A 305 -51.29 76.50 56.78
CA ARG A 305 -52.00 75.30 57.29
C ARG A 305 -52.16 75.31 58.80
N ASP A 306 -51.12 75.70 59.53
CA ASP A 306 -51.16 75.75 61.00
C ASP A 306 -52.12 76.86 61.47
N LYS A 307 -52.08 78.03 60.82
CA LYS A 307 -53.02 79.13 61.06
C LYS A 307 -54.47 78.74 60.74
N LEU A 308 -54.70 78.04 59.61
CA LEU A 308 -56.02 77.48 59.27
C LEU A 308 -56.50 76.49 60.35
N SER A 309 -55.62 75.59 60.79
CA SER A 309 -55.92 74.63 61.85
C SER A 309 -56.23 75.30 63.20
N ILE A 310 -55.62 76.44 63.52
CA ILE A 310 -55.99 77.26 64.68
C ILE A 310 -57.39 77.87 64.47
N SER A 311 -57.63 78.52 63.32
CA SER A 311 -58.93 79.11 62.99
C SER A 311 -60.08 78.08 63.02
N GLU A 312 -59.86 76.86 62.52
CA GLU A 312 -60.81 75.76 62.64
C GLU A 312 -61.13 75.40 64.10
N ARG A 313 -60.12 75.33 64.97
CA ARG A 313 -60.33 75.01 66.40
C ARG A 313 -61.09 76.13 67.08
N THR A 314 -60.78 77.39 66.79
CA THR A 314 -61.50 78.56 67.30
C THR A 314 -62.97 78.54 66.84
N ALA A 315 -63.23 78.36 65.54
CA ALA A 315 -64.59 78.26 65.01
C ALA A 315 -65.39 77.08 65.61
N LYS A 316 -64.73 75.92 65.84
CA LYS A 316 -65.34 74.77 66.53
C LYS A 316 -65.65 75.08 68.01
N ALA A 317 -64.79 75.84 68.71
CA ALA A 317 -65.04 76.28 70.09
C ALA A 317 -66.14 77.35 70.17
N GLU A 318 -66.19 78.29 69.23
CA GLU A 318 -67.26 79.29 69.11
C GLU A 318 -68.61 78.63 68.79
N ALA A 319 -68.65 77.61 67.93
CA ALA A 319 -69.85 76.81 67.69
C ALA A 319 -70.33 76.11 68.97
N GLN A 320 -69.42 75.47 69.72
CA GLN A 320 -69.75 74.86 71.02
C GLN A 320 -70.23 75.90 72.05
N LEU A 321 -69.69 77.13 72.04
CA LEU A 321 -70.16 78.22 72.89
C LEU A 321 -71.56 78.68 72.47
N LYS A 322 -71.79 78.85 71.17
CA LYS A 322 -73.08 79.22 70.57
C LYS A 322 -74.17 78.20 70.92
N ASP A 323 -73.86 76.90 70.90
CA ASP A 323 -74.82 75.86 71.28
C ASP A 323 -75.04 75.78 72.80
N LYS A 324 -74.02 76.02 73.64
CA LYS A 324 -74.21 76.22 75.10
C LYS A 324 -75.08 77.43 75.42
N LEU A 325 -74.93 78.53 74.67
CA LEU A 325 -75.76 79.73 74.81
C LEU A 325 -77.20 79.48 74.34
N LYS A 326 -77.40 78.80 73.20
CA LYS A 326 -78.74 78.32 72.77
C LYS A 326 -79.41 77.43 73.81
N LEU A 327 -78.67 76.50 74.43
CA LEU A 327 -79.21 75.63 75.49
C LEU A 327 -79.63 76.44 76.71
N ARG A 328 -78.80 77.38 77.18
CA ARG A 328 -79.18 78.30 78.27
C ARG A 328 -80.41 79.13 77.92
N LEU A 329 -80.51 79.62 76.69
CA LEU A 329 -81.63 80.42 76.21
C LEU A 329 -82.91 79.57 76.18
N LYS A 330 -82.87 78.34 75.65
CA LYS A 330 -83.98 77.37 75.74
C LYS A 330 -84.41 77.09 77.17
N THR A 331 -83.47 76.87 78.10
CA THR A 331 -83.80 76.64 79.51
C THR A 331 -84.41 77.86 80.20
N LEU A 332 -84.11 79.08 79.73
CA LEU A 332 -84.80 80.29 80.17
C LEU A 332 -86.21 80.42 79.55
N GLU A 333 -86.39 80.08 78.27
CA GLU A 333 -87.72 79.97 77.64
C GLU A 333 -88.59 78.90 78.31
N GLU A 334 -88.00 77.76 78.70
CA GLU A 334 -88.66 76.67 79.44
C GLU A 334 -89.03 77.10 80.86
N ARG A 335 -88.16 77.84 81.56
CA ARG A 335 -88.49 78.43 82.88
C ARG A 335 -89.56 79.51 82.79
N LEU A 336 -89.58 80.31 81.71
CA LEU A 336 -90.64 81.28 81.46
C LEU A 336 -91.98 80.59 81.17
N LYS A 337 -91.97 79.45 80.47
CA LYS A 337 -93.15 78.60 80.27
C LYS A 337 -93.60 77.93 81.58
N GLN A 338 -92.67 77.52 82.44
CA GLN A 338 -92.98 76.99 83.80
C GLN A 338 -93.48 78.05 84.79
N ALA A 339 -93.48 79.34 84.44
CA ALA A 339 -94.16 80.36 85.22
C ALA A 339 -95.70 80.31 85.07
N PHE A 340 -96.24 79.48 84.17
CA PHE A 340 -97.67 79.28 83.97
C PHE A 340 -98.06 77.79 84.11
N ASN A 341 -99.03 77.56 85.00
CA ASN A 341 -99.73 76.31 85.35
C ASN A 341 -98.96 75.22 86.16
N PRO A 342 -99.69 74.44 87.01
CA PRO A 342 -99.09 73.59 88.05
C PRO A 342 -99.10 72.07 87.74
N ASN A 343 -98.63 71.27 88.71
CA ASN A 343 -98.47 69.80 88.76
C ASN A 343 -97.22 69.27 88.02
N GLY A 344 -96.45 68.29 88.54
CA GLY A 344 -96.45 67.68 89.89
C GLY A 344 -95.88 66.23 89.88
N SER A 345 -95.03 65.87 90.87
CA SER A 345 -94.46 64.51 91.15
C SER A 345 -93.58 63.87 90.04
N THR A 346 -92.35 63.36 90.19
CA THR A 346 -91.53 62.56 91.16
C THR A 346 -91.43 61.03 90.97
N LYS A 347 -90.23 60.57 90.53
CA LYS A 347 -89.46 59.36 90.97
C LYS A 347 -89.91 57.95 90.47
N PRO A 348 -89.06 56.87 90.56
CA PRO A 348 -87.59 56.79 90.37
C PRO A 348 -86.99 55.44 89.78
N GLN A 349 -85.65 55.39 89.67
CA GLN A 349 -84.68 54.23 89.79
C GLN A 349 -84.17 53.39 88.58
N LYS A 350 -82.83 53.49 88.38
CA LYS A 350 -81.78 52.44 88.16
C LYS A 350 -81.91 51.45 86.96
N THR A 351 -80.85 51.17 86.18
CA THR A 351 -79.53 50.60 86.62
C THR A 351 -78.39 50.74 85.58
N LYS A 352 -77.12 50.78 86.05
CA LYS A 352 -75.85 50.20 85.47
C LYS A 352 -75.40 50.59 84.02
N HIS A 353 -74.11 50.73 83.65
CA HIS A 353 -72.80 50.79 84.35
C HIS A 353 -71.77 51.64 83.55
N TYR A 354 -70.84 52.24 84.30
CA TYR A 354 -69.51 52.80 84.01
C TYR A 354 -68.56 51.98 83.07
N LEU A 355 -67.36 52.42 82.61
CA LEU A 355 -66.69 53.73 82.36
C LEU A 355 -65.22 53.48 81.92
N GLY A 356 -64.64 54.29 81.01
CA GLY A 356 -63.17 54.45 80.82
C GLY A 356 -62.73 54.44 79.34
N ASN A 357 -61.93 55.36 78.78
CA ASN A 357 -60.65 56.00 79.15
C ASN A 357 -59.41 55.13 78.77
N SER A 358 -58.26 55.65 78.29
CA SER A 358 -57.82 57.05 78.11
C SER A 358 -56.64 57.20 77.11
N LEU A 359 -56.52 58.39 76.51
CA LEU A 359 -55.31 59.15 76.09
C LEU A 359 -53.95 58.43 75.89
N VAL A 360 -53.31 58.64 74.72
CA VAL A 360 -51.85 58.52 74.54
C VAL A 360 -51.29 59.70 73.73
N LYS A 361 -50.13 60.23 74.16
CA LYS A 361 -49.25 61.15 73.40
C LYS A 361 -47.79 60.93 73.82
N LYS A 362 -46.92 60.50 72.90
CA LYS A 362 -45.53 61.01 72.72
C LYS A 362 -44.83 60.29 71.56
N SER A 363 -43.75 60.89 71.09
CA SER A 363 -42.92 60.48 69.95
C SER A 363 -41.55 59.98 70.39
N LEU A 364 -40.91 59.12 69.59
CA LEU A 364 -39.51 59.23 69.14
C LEU A 364 -39.23 58.20 68.02
N TRP A 365 -38.07 58.27 67.37
CA TRP A 365 -37.63 57.43 66.24
C TRP A 365 -37.23 55.99 66.70
N THR A 366 -36.91 54.97 65.86
CA THR A 366 -36.31 54.99 64.50
C THR A 366 -36.48 53.64 63.74
N SER A 367 -36.35 53.67 62.40
CA SER A 367 -35.83 52.62 61.50
C SER A 367 -36.32 51.15 61.57
N ARG A 368 -37.12 50.74 60.55
CA ARG A 368 -36.62 49.97 59.38
C ARG A 368 -37.74 49.69 58.36
N ASN A 369 -37.56 50.10 57.10
CA ASN A 369 -38.40 49.71 55.96
C ASN A 369 -37.58 48.90 54.94
N LYS A 370 -38.24 47.93 54.28
CA LYS A 370 -37.74 47.21 53.08
C LYS A 370 -38.94 46.65 52.31
N ILE A 371 -39.17 47.08 51.06
CA ILE A 371 -39.78 46.31 49.95
C ILE A 371 -39.91 47.19 48.68
N ILE A 372 -39.37 46.67 47.56
CA ILE A 372 -39.75 46.79 46.13
C ILE A 372 -40.03 48.19 45.51
N GLY A 373 -39.37 48.48 44.37
CA GLY A 373 -39.76 49.53 43.39
C GLY A 373 -38.69 49.75 42.30
N SER A 374 -38.98 49.41 41.04
CA SER A 374 -38.04 49.38 39.89
C SER A 374 -37.61 50.77 39.37
N THR A 375 -36.47 50.87 38.64
CA THR A 375 -36.30 51.62 37.36
C THR A 375 -34.91 51.39 36.70
N VAL A 376 -34.93 51.38 35.36
CA VAL A 376 -33.89 51.49 34.29
C VAL A 376 -32.68 52.41 34.62
N GLY A 377 -31.46 52.29 34.08
CA GLY A 377 -30.81 51.36 33.11
C GLY A 377 -29.67 52.06 32.31
N LYS A 378 -28.90 51.32 31.47
CA LYS A 378 -28.10 51.72 30.25
C LYS A 378 -27.46 53.13 30.19
N GLU A 379 -26.17 53.42 29.97
CA GLU A 379 -25.17 53.00 28.93
C GLU A 379 -24.07 54.14 28.88
N ASN A 380 -22.90 54.16 28.19
CA ASN A 380 -22.07 53.25 27.38
C ASN A 380 -20.62 53.85 27.21
N ALA A 381 -19.61 53.05 26.83
CA ALA A 381 -18.30 53.44 26.21
C ALA A 381 -17.28 54.29 27.05
N GLU A 382 -15.97 54.44 26.76
CA GLU A 382 -15.03 53.89 25.74
C GLU A 382 -13.54 54.11 26.15
N MET A 383 -12.58 53.28 25.69
CA MET A 383 -11.15 53.65 25.47
C MET A 383 -10.36 52.54 24.73
N GLU A 384 -9.25 52.93 24.07
CA GLU A 384 -8.37 52.13 23.18
C GLU A 384 -7.19 51.48 23.98
N GLU A 385 -6.19 50.74 23.46
CA GLU A 385 -5.66 50.49 22.09
C GLU A 385 -4.76 49.22 22.08
N ASN A 386 -4.48 48.61 20.90
CA ASN A 386 -3.36 47.66 20.58
C ASN A 386 -3.28 46.26 21.29
N SER A 387 -2.71 45.19 20.70
CA SER A 387 -2.26 44.88 19.32
C SER A 387 -1.97 43.36 19.14
N ILE A 388 -2.43 42.76 18.02
CA ILE A 388 -1.80 41.75 17.09
C ILE A 388 -0.83 40.68 17.68
N VAL A 389 -1.00 39.36 17.44
CA VAL A 389 -0.41 38.57 16.31
C VAL A 389 -1.14 37.22 16.11
N ASP A 390 -1.22 36.78 14.85
CA ASP A 390 -1.82 35.51 14.37
C ASP A 390 -1.06 34.22 14.72
N ILE A 391 -1.76 33.08 14.68
CA ILE A 391 -1.17 31.75 14.43
C ILE A 391 -1.93 31.11 13.27
N ASN A 392 -1.22 30.76 12.20
CA ASN A 392 -1.77 30.15 10.99
C ASN A 392 -1.37 28.67 10.91
N TYR A 393 -2.28 27.82 10.43
CA TYR A 393 -2.03 26.39 10.22
C TYR A 393 -1.19 26.16 8.97
N LYS A 394 -0.33 25.13 8.99
CA LYS A 394 0.11 24.49 7.75
C LYS A 394 0.41 22.99 7.93
N GLU A 395 -0.14 22.23 7.01
CA GLU A 395 -0.06 20.78 6.85
C GLU A 395 0.85 20.45 5.66
N THR A 396 1.61 19.35 5.72
CA THR A 396 2.25 18.74 4.54
C THR A 396 2.37 17.22 4.67
N ILE A 397 2.15 16.54 3.54
CA ILE A 397 1.97 15.09 3.35
C ILE A 397 3.30 14.32 3.17
N ASP A 398 3.29 13.01 3.45
CA ASP A 398 4.40 12.04 3.28
C ASP A 398 4.57 11.51 1.83
N ALA A 399 5.78 11.09 1.45
CA ALA A 399 6.06 10.35 0.20
C ALA A 399 7.38 9.54 0.23
N HIS A 400 7.32 8.25 -0.12
CA HIS A 400 8.48 7.34 -0.22
C HIS A 400 9.07 7.22 -1.65
N LYS A 401 10.41 7.00 -1.81
CA LYS A 401 11.01 5.88 -2.62
C LYS A 401 12.57 5.84 -2.80
N ILE A 402 13.16 4.71 -2.40
CA ILE A 402 14.08 3.79 -3.14
C ILE A 402 15.47 4.25 -3.71
N LYS A 403 16.54 3.65 -3.13
CA LYS A 403 17.83 3.10 -3.67
C LYS A 403 18.61 3.75 -4.84
N ASN A 404 19.95 3.86 -4.70
CA ASN A 404 20.91 2.79 -5.10
C ASN A 404 22.39 3.02 -4.68
N ARG A 405 23.25 1.98 -4.77
CA ARG A 405 24.74 2.06 -4.66
C ARG A 405 25.40 2.27 -6.04
N GLY A 406 26.66 2.71 -6.07
CA GLY A 406 27.61 2.56 -7.20
C GLY A 406 28.84 3.46 -7.08
N GLY A 407 30.05 2.98 -7.38
CA GLY A 407 31.31 3.72 -7.17
C GLY A 407 32.40 3.48 -8.24
N ASP A 408 33.65 3.71 -7.82
CA ASP A 408 34.93 3.42 -8.48
C ASP A 408 35.44 4.40 -9.59
N GLN A 409 36.70 4.14 -10.00
CA GLN A 409 37.75 5.05 -10.48
C GLN A 409 37.68 5.31 -12.03
N ASP A 410 38.55 6.07 -12.73
CA ASP A 410 39.96 6.45 -12.48
C ASP A 410 40.46 7.71 -13.25
N GLU A 411 41.77 7.98 -13.20
CA GLU A 411 42.49 9.20 -13.65
C GLU A 411 42.26 9.74 -15.09
N ASN A 412 42.24 11.08 -15.27
CA ASN A 412 43.38 11.80 -15.89
C ASN A 412 43.38 13.35 -15.78
N LYS A 413 44.51 14.00 -16.14
CA LYS A 413 44.77 15.46 -16.02
C LYS A 413 44.75 16.19 -17.38
N THR A 414 44.17 17.41 -17.46
CA THR A 414 44.84 18.55 -18.16
C THR A 414 44.31 19.96 -17.81
N ASN A 415 45.23 20.92 -17.72
CA ASN A 415 45.16 22.40 -17.82
C ASN A 415 43.84 23.20 -17.61
N ARG A 416 43.78 23.92 -16.48
CA ARG A 416 44.10 25.38 -16.35
C ARG A 416 43.67 26.35 -17.49
N CYS A 417 42.67 27.22 -17.24
CA CYS A 417 42.87 28.69 -17.10
C CYS A 417 41.60 29.40 -16.55
N SER A 418 41.71 30.70 -16.23
CA SER A 418 40.73 31.48 -15.46
C SER A 418 39.93 32.51 -16.27
N GLN A 419 38.62 32.58 -16.02
CA GLN A 419 37.71 33.75 -16.09
C GLN A 419 36.38 33.24 -15.47
N SER A 420 35.85 33.74 -14.35
CA SER A 420 35.39 35.10 -14.02
C SER A 420 34.21 35.59 -14.87
N ASP A 421 33.01 35.10 -14.53
CA ASP A 421 31.80 35.92 -14.42
C ASP A 421 30.75 35.20 -13.53
N ASN A 422 29.65 35.87 -13.19
CA ASN A 422 28.65 35.37 -12.22
C ASN A 422 27.62 34.45 -12.90
N ASP A 423 27.93 33.15 -12.98
CA ASP A 423 26.95 32.10 -13.30
C ASP A 423 26.40 31.41 -12.04
N ASP A 424 25.23 30.79 -12.18
CA ASP A 424 24.63 29.93 -11.16
C ASP A 424 25.37 28.58 -11.12
N ILE A 425 26.50 28.54 -10.40
CA ILE A 425 27.42 27.39 -10.37
C ILE A 425 26.79 26.23 -9.60
N VAL A 426 25.95 25.48 -10.32
CA VAL A 426 25.56 24.11 -10.00
C VAL A 426 26.82 23.31 -9.64
N SER A 427 26.86 22.77 -8.42
CA SER A 427 27.99 21.98 -7.91
C SER A 427 28.45 20.95 -8.94
N GLY A 428 29.76 20.87 -9.19
CA GLY A 428 30.34 19.92 -10.16
C GLY A 428 29.90 18.47 -9.92
N PHE A 429 29.67 18.08 -8.67
CA PHE A 429 29.10 16.77 -8.33
C PHE A 429 27.68 16.57 -8.85
N LEU A 430 26.84 17.61 -8.84
CA LEU A 430 25.49 17.55 -9.42
C LEU A 430 25.55 17.57 -10.96
N TYR A 431 26.50 18.30 -11.55
CA TYR A 431 26.77 18.22 -12.99
C TYR A 431 27.22 16.81 -13.41
N ASP A 432 28.21 16.23 -12.74
CA ASP A 432 28.69 14.86 -12.98
C ASP A 432 27.58 13.82 -12.80
N LYS A 433 26.74 13.96 -11.76
CA LYS A 433 25.60 13.08 -11.52
C LYS A 433 24.58 13.20 -12.64
N LEU A 434 24.19 14.41 -13.02
CA LEU A 434 23.24 14.68 -14.09
C LEU A 434 23.78 14.22 -15.46
N GLN A 435 25.07 14.40 -15.71
CA GLN A 435 25.74 13.92 -16.93
C GLN A 435 25.76 12.38 -16.99
N LYS A 436 26.09 11.70 -15.88
CA LYS A 436 25.99 10.23 -15.78
C LYS A 436 24.55 9.75 -16.00
N GLU A 437 23.57 10.42 -15.41
CA GLU A 437 22.15 10.10 -15.56
C GLU A 437 21.66 10.32 -17.01
N VAL A 438 22.03 11.42 -17.66
CA VAL A 438 21.75 11.69 -19.09
C VAL A 438 22.43 10.65 -20.01
N ILE A 439 23.67 10.23 -19.72
CA ILE A 439 24.37 9.19 -20.49
C ILE A 439 23.67 7.83 -20.33
N CYS A 440 23.24 7.47 -19.11
CA CYS A 440 22.47 6.26 -18.86
C CYS A 440 21.09 6.29 -19.55
N LEU A 441 20.40 7.43 -19.51
CA LEU A 441 19.12 7.62 -20.18
C LEU A 441 19.25 7.54 -21.70
N ARG A 442 20.29 8.13 -22.32
CA ARG A 442 20.56 7.99 -23.77
C ARG A 442 20.77 6.54 -24.17
N LYS A 443 21.64 5.80 -23.46
CA LYS A 443 21.86 4.36 -23.70
C LYS A 443 20.58 3.53 -23.51
N PHE A 444 19.73 3.92 -22.56
CA PHE A 444 18.43 3.27 -22.37
C PHE A 444 17.44 3.59 -23.50
N CYS A 445 17.42 4.82 -24.01
CA CYS A 445 16.65 5.19 -25.20
C CYS A 445 17.13 4.42 -26.44
N GLU A 446 18.44 4.39 -26.73
CA GLU A 446 19.04 3.66 -27.86
C GLU A 446 18.71 2.15 -27.82
N THR A 447 18.78 1.52 -26.65
CA THR A 447 18.43 0.10 -26.46
C THR A 447 16.92 -0.17 -26.49
N LYS A 448 16.07 0.84 -26.23
CA LYS A 448 14.62 0.75 -26.42
C LYS A 448 14.21 0.99 -27.88
N GLU A 449 14.84 1.93 -28.56
CA GLU A 449 14.56 2.29 -29.96
C GLU A 449 14.94 1.15 -30.92
N SER A 450 16.10 0.52 -30.71
CA SER A 450 16.48 -0.72 -31.41
C SER A 450 15.54 -1.91 -31.13
N ALA A 451 15.06 -2.05 -29.89
CA ALA A 451 14.06 -3.06 -29.55
C ALA A 451 12.68 -2.79 -30.18
N VAL A 452 12.26 -1.52 -30.29
CA VAL A 452 11.03 -1.10 -30.99
C VAL A 452 11.16 -1.35 -32.49
N SER A 453 12.27 -0.94 -33.12
CA SER A 453 12.52 -1.22 -34.55
C SER A 453 12.46 -2.72 -34.87
N THR A 454 13.00 -3.57 -33.99
CA THR A 454 12.91 -5.03 -34.12
C THR A 454 11.46 -5.54 -34.07
N LYS A 455 10.62 -4.93 -33.22
CA LYS A 455 9.19 -5.26 -33.12
C LYS A 455 8.37 -4.74 -34.31
N ASP A 456 8.69 -3.58 -34.85
CA ASP A 456 8.05 -3.05 -36.06
C ASP A 456 8.36 -3.91 -37.28
N GLU A 457 9.58 -4.46 -37.41
CA GLU A 457 9.91 -5.44 -38.44
C GLU A 457 9.11 -6.75 -38.27
N GLU A 458 8.96 -7.25 -37.04
CA GLU A 458 8.12 -8.42 -36.75
C GLU A 458 6.64 -8.17 -37.12
N ILE A 459 6.08 -7.02 -36.73
CA ILE A 459 4.71 -6.60 -37.07
C ILE A 459 4.54 -6.49 -38.59
N LYS A 460 5.52 -5.92 -39.30
CA LYS A 460 5.53 -5.80 -40.77
C LYS A 460 5.57 -7.16 -41.47
N MET A 461 6.27 -8.14 -40.89
CA MET A 461 6.31 -9.52 -41.39
C MET A 461 5.02 -10.30 -41.07
N LEU A 462 4.43 -10.09 -39.89
CA LEU A 462 3.13 -10.66 -39.53
C LEU A 462 2.00 -10.10 -40.42
N THR A 463 2.01 -8.79 -40.68
CA THR A 463 1.05 -8.13 -41.57
C THR A 463 1.08 -8.73 -42.98
N LYS A 464 2.27 -8.93 -43.56
CA LYS A 464 2.45 -9.63 -44.85
C LYS A 464 1.94 -11.07 -44.83
N LYS A 465 2.17 -11.82 -43.74
CA LYS A 465 1.63 -13.19 -43.58
C LYS A 465 0.10 -13.18 -43.55
N ILE A 466 -0.50 -12.26 -42.79
CA ILE A 466 -1.96 -12.09 -42.71
C ILE A 466 -2.54 -11.76 -44.10
N GLU A 467 -1.97 -10.78 -44.82
CA GLU A 467 -2.42 -10.42 -46.17
C GLU A 467 -2.33 -11.60 -47.16
N THR A 468 -1.25 -12.40 -47.08
CA THR A 468 -1.05 -13.59 -47.90
C THR A 468 -2.08 -14.68 -47.58
N LEU A 469 -2.37 -14.91 -46.30
CA LEU A 469 -3.41 -15.85 -45.86
C LEU A 469 -4.81 -15.38 -46.26
N SER A 470 -5.12 -14.08 -46.13
CA SER A 470 -6.40 -13.51 -46.58
C SER A 470 -6.62 -13.74 -48.08
N LYS A 471 -5.59 -13.50 -48.91
CA LYS A 471 -5.64 -13.80 -50.35
C LYS A 471 -5.82 -15.29 -50.65
N ALA A 472 -5.18 -16.17 -49.88
CA ALA A 472 -5.36 -17.62 -50.03
C ALA A 472 -6.79 -18.07 -49.67
N ILE A 473 -7.36 -17.54 -48.58
CA ILE A 473 -8.75 -17.79 -48.15
C ILE A 473 -9.74 -17.26 -49.20
N GLU A 474 -9.48 -16.10 -49.80
CA GLU A 474 -10.34 -15.56 -50.86
C GLU A 474 -10.31 -16.46 -52.12
N VAL A 475 -9.13 -16.93 -52.53
CA VAL A 475 -9.00 -17.87 -53.65
C VAL A 475 -9.69 -19.21 -53.37
N GLU A 476 -9.61 -19.72 -52.14
CA GLU A 476 -10.26 -20.98 -51.75
C GLU A 476 -11.79 -20.83 -51.71
N THR A 477 -12.32 -19.78 -51.08
CA THR A 477 -13.77 -19.51 -51.04
C THR A 477 -14.36 -19.22 -52.42
N ARG A 478 -13.61 -18.56 -53.32
CA ARG A 478 -13.96 -18.46 -54.75
C ARG A 478 -14.02 -19.85 -55.42
N LYS A 479 -13.05 -20.73 -55.18
CA LYS A 479 -13.07 -22.12 -55.69
C LYS A 479 -14.25 -22.95 -55.16
N ARG A 480 -14.66 -22.77 -53.88
CA ARG A 480 -15.86 -23.42 -53.33
C ARG A 480 -17.14 -22.95 -54.03
N LYS A 481 -17.31 -21.63 -54.24
CA LYS A 481 -18.46 -21.08 -54.95
C LYS A 481 -18.57 -21.62 -56.38
N VAL A 482 -17.45 -21.70 -57.12
CA VAL A 482 -17.44 -22.29 -58.48
C VAL A 482 -17.82 -23.78 -58.43
N LYS A 483 -17.32 -24.56 -57.46
CA LYS A 483 -17.72 -25.97 -57.30
C LYS A 483 -19.20 -26.15 -56.96
N GLN A 484 -19.83 -25.19 -56.28
CA GLN A 484 -21.28 -25.22 -55.95
C GLN A 484 -22.18 -24.75 -57.09
N GLN A 485 -21.63 -24.17 -58.17
CA GLN A 485 -22.38 -23.71 -59.35
C GLN A 485 -22.19 -24.61 -60.59
N GLY A 486 -21.38 -25.67 -60.47
CA GLY A 486 -21.08 -26.63 -61.53
C GLY A 486 -21.42 -28.08 -61.17
N SER A 487 -22.49 -28.29 -60.41
CA SER A 487 -23.00 -29.58 -59.95
C SER A 487 -24.53 -29.56 -59.86
#